data_AF-A0A412AUW4-F1
#
_entry.id   AF-A0A412AUW4-F1
#
_cell.length_a   1.000
_cell.length_b   1.000
_cell.length_c   1.000
_cell.angle_alpha   90.00
_cell.angle_beta   90.00
_cell.angle_gamma   90.00
#
_symmetry.space_group_name_H-M   'P 1'
#
loop_
_entity.id
_entity.type
_entity.pdbx_description
1 polymer ?
#
loop_
_entity_poly.entity_id
_entity_poly.type
_entity_poly.pdbx_seq_one_letter_code
_entity_poly.pdbx_strand_id
1 'polypeptide(L)'
;MRDQVADNFEWDTVMWPYSEEFETRWTAVVFGNGYGIYTGNEHKDLAWDVIKFLTTTPEVCDIDAEFGVPALQTYQNDSGFIEDYLGCDPFNKQVFVDTLESATIYYSVGVWAQVNDVAVDQFNQCIEGKIDFDSAIETISQQGQEIFDANRMG
;
A
#
# COMPACT_ATOMS: atom_id res chain seq x y z
N MET A 1 -32.21 8.00 -2.87
CA MET A 1 -30.85 8.23 -2.34
C MET A 1 -30.69 7.28 -1.16
N ARG A 2 -29.62 6.50 -1.08
CA ARG A 2 -29.33 5.72 0.14
C ARG A 2 -28.51 6.63 1.03
N ASP A 3 -29.04 6.98 2.21
CA ASP A 3 -28.30 7.69 3.25
C ASP A 3 -27.02 6.91 3.54
N GLN A 4 -25.87 7.53 3.31
CA GLN A 4 -24.59 6.90 3.60
C GLN A 4 -24.26 7.14 5.07
N VAL A 5 -23.54 6.19 5.68
CA VAL A 5 -23.06 6.31 7.07
C VAL A 5 -22.27 7.61 7.26
N ALA A 6 -21.50 8.00 6.24
CA ALA A 6 -20.75 9.26 6.19
C ALA A 6 -21.61 10.53 6.33
N ASP A 7 -22.89 10.50 5.93
CA ASP A 7 -23.78 11.68 5.98
C ASP A 7 -24.27 12.00 7.41
N ASN A 8 -23.93 11.16 8.40
CA ASN A 8 -24.48 11.22 9.76
C ASN A 8 -23.46 11.62 10.84
N PHE A 9 -22.20 11.89 10.46
CA PHE A 9 -21.19 12.41 11.38
C PHE A 9 -20.10 13.18 10.64
N GLU A 10 -19.53 14.18 11.31
CA GLU A 10 -18.30 14.83 10.86
C GLU A 10 -17.15 13.81 10.93
N TRP A 11 -16.49 13.58 9.79
CA TRP A 11 -15.35 12.69 9.70
C TRP A 11 -14.18 13.42 9.03
N ASP A 12 -12.97 12.98 9.36
CA ASP A 12 -11.75 13.43 8.71
C ASP A 12 -10.73 12.27 8.70
N THR A 13 -9.72 12.37 7.84
CA THR A 13 -8.61 11.44 7.78
C THR A 13 -7.46 11.93 8.64
N VAL A 14 -6.90 11.03 9.46
CA VAL A 14 -5.78 11.32 10.36
C VAL A 14 -4.67 10.29 10.17
N MET A 15 -3.45 10.69 10.52
CA MET A 15 -2.31 9.77 10.55
C MET A 15 -2.58 8.59 11.48
N TRP A 16 -1.99 7.43 11.17
CA TRP A 16 -2.02 6.28 12.05
C TRP A 16 -1.51 6.61 13.46
N PRO A 17 -2.01 5.92 14.50
CA PRO A 17 -1.62 6.18 15.88
C PRO A 17 -0.10 6.10 16.10
N TYR A 18 0.41 6.93 16.99
CA TYR A 18 1.78 6.81 17.49
C TYR A 18 1.77 5.90 18.72
N SER A 19 2.64 4.89 18.74
CA SER A 19 2.87 4.05 19.91
C SER A 19 3.95 4.67 20.78
N GLU A 20 3.57 5.14 21.97
CA GLU A 20 4.52 5.61 22.99
C GLU A 20 5.42 4.48 23.51
N GLU A 21 4.92 3.23 23.54
CA GLU A 21 5.68 2.07 24.01
C GLU A 21 6.85 1.71 23.09
N PHE A 22 6.61 1.77 21.78
CA PHE A 22 7.60 1.41 20.76
C PHE A 22 8.26 2.63 20.11
N GLU A 23 7.93 3.83 20.58
CA GLU A 23 8.38 5.12 20.06
C GLU A 23 8.26 5.23 18.52
N THR A 24 7.20 4.63 17.95
CA THR A 24 7.00 4.59 16.49
C THR A 24 5.54 4.76 16.09
N ARG A 25 5.33 5.34 14.90
CA ARG A 25 4.00 5.41 14.29
C ARG A 25 3.64 4.05 13.71
N TRP A 26 2.40 3.62 13.90
CA TRP A 26 1.91 2.43 13.21
C TRP A 26 2.03 2.63 11.71
N THR A 27 2.51 1.60 11.03
CA THR A 27 2.82 1.68 9.61
C THR A 27 1.62 1.27 8.78
N ALA A 28 1.36 2.02 7.72
CA ALA A 28 0.41 1.58 6.70
C ALA A 28 1.06 0.52 5.81
N VAL A 29 0.27 -0.46 5.39
CA VAL A 29 0.65 -1.35 4.29
C VAL A 29 0.21 -0.70 2.98
N VAL A 30 1.17 -0.40 2.10
CA VAL A 30 0.91 0.21 0.79
C VAL A 30 0.93 -0.85 -0.30
N PHE A 31 -0.12 -0.83 -1.12
CA PHE A 31 -0.20 -1.59 -2.36
C PHE A 31 0.18 -0.66 -3.52
N GLY A 32 1.41 -0.80 -4.00
CA GLY A 32 1.91 -0.02 -5.12
C GLY A 32 1.44 -0.60 -6.45
N ASN A 33 0.82 0.23 -7.28
CA ASN A 33 0.58 -0.09 -8.69
C ASN A 33 1.74 0.44 -9.54
N GLY A 34 2.22 -0.36 -10.47
CA GLY A 34 3.32 0.02 -11.35
C GLY A 34 3.18 -0.60 -12.73
N TYR A 35 3.85 0.01 -13.71
CA TYR A 35 3.89 -0.48 -15.08
C TYR A 35 5.17 -1.27 -15.32
N GLY A 36 5.03 -2.46 -15.91
CA GLY A 36 6.15 -3.30 -16.31
C GLY A 36 6.26 -3.42 -17.83
N ILE A 37 7.48 -3.54 -18.34
CA ILE A 37 7.74 -3.86 -19.75
C ILE A 37 7.96 -5.37 -19.86
N TYR A 38 7.12 -6.05 -20.64
CA TYR A 38 7.30 -7.47 -20.94
C TYR A 38 8.66 -7.72 -21.62
N THR A 39 9.39 -8.74 -21.16
CA THR A 39 10.76 -9.04 -21.62
C THR A 39 10.86 -9.29 -23.12
N GLY A 40 9.83 -9.91 -23.71
CA GLY A 40 9.73 -10.18 -25.14
C GLY A 40 9.29 -8.99 -26.01
N ASN A 41 9.08 -7.80 -25.45
CA ASN A 41 8.73 -6.62 -26.25
C ASN A 41 9.92 -6.19 -27.13
N GLU A 42 9.70 -6.09 -28.44
CA GLU A 42 10.72 -5.64 -29.41
C GLU A 42 10.91 -4.12 -29.40
N HIS A 43 9.97 -3.35 -28.85
CA HIS A 43 9.94 -1.89 -28.82
C HIS A 43 10.09 -1.34 -27.38
N LYS A 44 11.13 -1.77 -26.67
CA LYS A 44 11.35 -1.42 -25.26
C LYS A 44 11.46 0.09 -25.01
N ASP A 45 12.12 0.82 -25.91
CA ASP A 45 12.29 2.27 -25.76
C ASP A 45 10.95 3.01 -25.87
N LEU A 46 10.10 2.63 -26.82
CA LEU A 46 8.76 3.20 -26.96
C LEU A 46 7.87 2.84 -25.75
N ALA A 47 7.95 1.59 -25.28
CA ALA A 47 7.23 1.18 -24.08
C ALA A 47 7.69 1.98 -22.85
N TRP A 48 8.98 2.27 -22.74
CA TRP A 48 9.51 3.14 -21.68
C TRP A 48 9.02 4.59 -21.80
N ASP A 49 8.94 5.12 -23.02
CA ASP A 49 8.37 6.45 -23.25
C ASP A 49 6.90 6.54 -22.81
N VAL A 50 6.11 5.50 -23.06
CA VAL A 50 4.73 5.40 -22.57
C VAL A 50 4.68 5.36 -21.04
N ILE A 51 5.53 4.56 -20.38
CA ILE A 51 5.57 4.50 -18.91
C ILE A 51 5.93 5.86 -18.31
N LYS A 52 6.91 6.57 -18.88
CA LYS A 52 7.24 7.94 -18.44
C LYS A 52 6.04 8.86 -18.61
N PHE A 53 5.41 8.86 -19.79
CA PHE A 53 4.22 9.67 -20.02
C PHE A 53 3.13 9.40 -18.97
N LEU A 54 2.85 8.13 -18.67
CA LEU A 54 1.83 7.75 -17.67
C LEU A 54 2.18 8.13 -16.24
N THR A 55 3.47 8.19 -15.89
CA THR A 55 3.91 8.37 -14.49
C THR A 55 4.48 9.75 -14.19
N THR A 56 4.72 10.60 -15.19
CA THR A 56 5.34 11.92 -15.01
C THR A 56 4.57 13.07 -15.64
N THR A 57 3.40 12.84 -16.23
CA THR A 57 2.59 13.89 -16.87
C THR A 57 1.46 14.31 -15.92
N PRO A 58 1.42 15.57 -15.44
CA PRO A 58 0.41 16.03 -14.48
C PRO A 58 -1.03 15.76 -14.93
N GLU A 59 -1.35 15.99 -16.20
CA GLU A 59 -2.70 15.78 -16.74
C GLU A 59 -3.12 14.30 -16.74
N VAL A 60 -2.16 13.37 -16.76
CA VAL A 60 -2.43 11.94 -16.60
C VAL A 60 -2.57 11.59 -15.11
N CYS A 61 -1.76 12.21 -14.24
CA CYS A 61 -1.89 12.06 -12.80
C CYS A 61 -3.25 12.56 -12.28
N ASP A 62 -3.85 13.60 -12.88
CA ASP A 62 -5.23 14.03 -12.58
C ASP A 62 -6.25 12.91 -12.78
N ILE A 63 -6.11 12.13 -13.87
CA ILE A 63 -6.99 11.00 -14.15
C ILE A 63 -6.73 9.85 -13.16
N ASP A 64 -5.46 9.60 -12.83
CA ASP A 64 -5.07 8.54 -11.90
C ASP A 64 -5.46 8.86 -10.43
N ALA A 65 -5.57 10.14 -10.08
CA ALA A 65 -5.97 10.60 -8.75
C ALA A 65 -7.38 10.15 -8.32
N GLU A 66 -8.22 9.75 -9.28
CA GLU A 66 -9.52 9.11 -8.99
C GLU A 66 -9.37 7.71 -8.36
N PHE A 67 -8.25 7.03 -8.60
CA PHE A 67 -8.03 5.63 -8.23
C PHE A 67 -6.98 5.46 -7.11
N GLY A 68 -6.21 6.49 -6.79
CA GLY A 68 -5.19 6.43 -5.75
C GLY A 68 -4.37 7.71 -5.61
N VAL A 69 -3.23 7.60 -4.95
CA VAL A 69 -2.25 8.70 -4.82
C VAL A 69 -1.20 8.54 -5.93
N PRO A 70 -1.13 9.43 -6.93
CA PRO A 70 -0.13 9.32 -7.99
C PRO A 70 1.28 9.42 -7.42
N ALA A 71 2.23 8.64 -7.95
CA ALA A 71 3.61 8.61 -7.44
C ALA A 71 4.43 9.89 -7.74
N LEU A 72 3.94 10.76 -8.62
CA LEU A 72 4.63 11.98 -9.03
C LEU A 72 4.61 13.03 -7.89
N GLN A 73 5.70 13.15 -7.16
CA GLN A 73 5.79 14.03 -5.97
C GLN A 73 5.43 15.49 -6.24
N THR A 74 5.77 16.03 -7.42
CA THR A 74 5.42 17.41 -7.78
C THR A 74 3.92 17.60 -7.92
N TYR A 75 3.20 16.55 -8.30
CA TYR A 75 1.74 16.55 -8.40
C TYR A 75 1.06 16.30 -7.04
N GLN A 76 1.63 15.42 -6.21
CA GLN A 76 1.10 15.13 -4.86
C GLN A 76 0.97 16.37 -3.96
N ASN A 77 1.77 17.40 -4.21
CA ASN A 77 1.75 18.65 -3.44
C ASN A 77 1.10 19.81 -4.21
N ASP A 78 0.52 19.54 -5.39
CA ASP A 78 -0.20 20.55 -6.18
C ASP A 78 -1.62 20.77 -5.64
N SER A 79 -2.12 22.00 -5.74
CA SER A 79 -3.49 22.34 -5.32
C SER A 79 -4.54 21.55 -6.09
N GLY A 80 -4.29 21.21 -7.37
CA GLY A 80 -5.18 20.38 -8.18
C GLY A 80 -5.37 18.99 -7.60
N PHE A 81 -4.39 18.45 -6.87
CA PHE A 81 -4.58 17.20 -6.12
C PHE A 81 -5.14 17.44 -4.73
N ILE A 82 -4.54 18.32 -3.92
CA ILE A 82 -4.88 18.45 -2.49
C ILE A 82 -6.30 19.03 -2.26
N GLU A 83 -6.80 19.83 -3.20
CA GLU A 83 -8.10 20.50 -3.10
C GLU A 83 -9.20 19.84 -3.94
N ASP A 84 -8.88 18.84 -4.77
CA ASP A 84 -9.88 18.08 -5.52
C ASP A 84 -10.41 16.89 -4.72
N TYR A 85 -11.68 16.98 -4.33
CA TYR A 85 -12.39 15.98 -3.55
C TYR A 85 -13.35 15.13 -4.38
N LEU A 86 -13.34 15.25 -5.72
CA LEU A 86 -14.16 14.43 -6.64
C LEU A 86 -15.67 14.45 -6.30
N GLY A 87 -16.13 15.58 -5.77
CA GLY A 87 -17.52 15.78 -5.34
C GLY A 87 -17.86 15.27 -3.93
N CYS A 88 -16.88 14.76 -3.18
CA CYS A 88 -16.99 14.45 -1.75
C CYS A 88 -16.77 15.69 -0.88
N ASP A 89 -17.14 15.59 0.40
CA ASP A 89 -16.80 16.61 1.39
C ASP A 89 -15.27 16.73 1.56
N PRO A 90 -14.75 17.94 1.84
CA PRO A 90 -13.31 18.13 2.07
C PRO A 90 -12.78 17.27 3.22
N PHE A 91 -11.64 16.64 3.02
CA PHE A 91 -10.89 15.88 4.03
C PHE A 91 -9.39 16.12 3.88
N ASN A 92 -8.60 15.75 4.88
CA ASN A 92 -7.17 15.95 4.88
C ASN A 92 -6.42 14.98 3.92
N LYS A 93 -6.32 15.33 2.63
CA LYS A 93 -5.58 14.55 1.62
C LYS A 93 -4.08 14.43 1.91
N GLN A 94 -3.49 15.39 2.63
CA GLN A 94 -2.06 15.38 2.95
C GLN A 94 -1.66 14.15 3.80
N VAL A 95 -2.57 13.64 4.63
CA VAL A 95 -2.34 12.41 5.42
C VAL A 95 -1.96 11.21 4.54
N PHE A 96 -2.49 11.11 3.32
CA PHE A 96 -2.13 10.01 2.42
C PHE A 96 -0.70 10.14 1.90
N VAL A 97 -0.23 11.36 1.63
CA VAL A 97 1.15 11.64 1.23
C VAL A 97 2.09 11.40 2.41
N ASP A 98 1.77 11.95 3.58
CA ASP A 98 2.56 11.82 4.80
C ASP A 98 2.68 10.37 5.26
N THR A 99 1.62 9.57 5.09
CA THR A 99 1.63 8.14 5.43
C THR A 99 2.67 7.36 4.64
N LEU A 100 3.00 7.78 3.41
CA LEU A 100 4.02 7.11 2.58
C LEU A 100 5.42 7.20 3.20
N GLU A 101 5.71 8.20 4.04
CA GLU A 101 7.02 8.35 4.70
C GLU A 101 7.31 7.22 5.69
N SER A 102 6.28 6.63 6.29
CA SER A 102 6.39 5.55 7.28
C SER A 102 5.72 4.25 6.83
N ALA A 103 5.27 4.18 5.58
CA ALA A 103 4.59 2.99 5.06
C ALA A 103 5.56 1.83 4.79
N THR A 104 5.03 0.61 4.82
CA THR A 104 5.72 -0.59 4.34
C THR A 104 5.06 -1.12 3.07
N ILE A 105 5.87 -1.72 2.19
CA ILE A 105 5.37 -2.34 0.96
C ILE A 105 4.88 -3.75 1.28
N TYR A 106 3.69 -4.09 0.78
CA TYR A 106 3.24 -5.48 0.78
C TYR A 106 3.88 -6.27 -0.36
N TYR A 107 4.66 -7.29 -0.02
CA TYR A 107 5.15 -8.25 -1.00
C TYR A 107 4.20 -9.44 -1.09
N SER A 108 3.56 -9.63 -2.25
CA SER A 108 2.49 -10.62 -2.43
C SER A 108 2.82 -11.75 -3.41
N VAL A 109 4.02 -11.76 -4.00
CA VAL A 109 4.38 -12.65 -5.10
C VAL A 109 5.61 -13.50 -4.80
N GLY A 110 5.72 -14.63 -5.51
CA GLY A 110 6.87 -15.53 -5.39
C GLY A 110 7.01 -16.11 -3.98
N VAL A 111 8.24 -16.05 -3.45
CA VAL A 111 8.55 -16.54 -2.10
C VAL A 111 7.72 -15.85 -1.02
N TRP A 112 7.41 -14.57 -1.20
CA TRP A 112 6.62 -13.80 -0.23
C TRP A 112 5.16 -14.27 -0.15
N ALA A 113 4.58 -14.77 -1.24
CA ALA A 113 3.23 -15.34 -1.21
C ALA A 113 3.15 -16.52 -0.24
N GLN A 114 4.17 -17.38 -0.23
CA GLN A 114 4.23 -18.55 0.66
C GLN A 114 4.39 -18.13 2.13
N VAL A 115 5.20 -17.10 2.41
CA VAL A 115 5.33 -16.53 3.76
C VAL A 115 4.00 -15.93 4.21
N ASN A 116 3.28 -15.24 3.32
CA ASN A 116 1.97 -14.67 3.63
C ASN A 116 0.93 -15.75 3.93
N ASP A 117 0.95 -16.89 3.24
CA ASP A 117 0.06 -18.02 3.54
C ASP A 117 0.26 -18.53 4.98
N VAL A 118 1.52 -18.64 5.43
CA VAL A 118 1.86 -18.97 6.82
C VAL A 118 1.33 -17.89 7.77
N ALA A 119 1.59 -16.61 7.47
CA ALA A 119 1.15 -15.50 8.32
C ALA A 119 -0.37 -15.44 8.47
N VAL A 120 -1.12 -15.65 7.39
CA VAL A 120 -2.59 -15.68 7.40
C VAL A 120 -3.11 -16.85 8.23
N ASP A 121 -2.54 -18.05 8.06
CA ASP A 121 -2.92 -19.22 8.85
C ASP A 121 -2.68 -18.99 10.34
N GLN A 122 -1.49 -18.53 10.73
CA GLN A 122 -1.14 -18.28 12.12
C GLN A 122 -2.01 -17.17 12.74
N PHE A 123 -2.28 -16.10 12.00
CA PHE A 123 -3.18 -15.03 12.45
C PHE A 123 -4.61 -15.53 12.70
N ASN A 124 -5.14 -16.38 11.81
CA ASN A 124 -6.45 -17.00 12.00
C ASN A 124 -6.48 -17.89 13.24
N GLN A 125 -5.42 -18.65 13.49
CA GLN A 125 -5.31 -19.46 14.71
C GLN A 125 -5.29 -18.61 15.99
N CYS A 126 -4.67 -17.43 15.98
CA CYS A 126 -4.75 -16.47 17.09
C CYS A 126 -6.17 -15.95 17.32
N ILE A 127 -6.86 -15.53 16.25
CA ILE A 127 -8.25 -15.05 16.33
C ILE A 127 -9.18 -16.12 16.88
N GLU A 128 -8.95 -17.38 16.51
CA GLU A 128 -9.70 -18.53 16.99
C GLU A 128 -9.31 -18.95 18.42
N GLY A 129 -8.31 -18.30 19.03
CA GLY A 129 -7.82 -18.57 20.38
C GLY A 129 -7.06 -19.90 20.53
N LYS A 130 -6.57 -20.47 19.42
CA LYS A 130 -5.83 -21.75 19.40
C LYS A 130 -4.38 -21.59 19.82
N ILE A 131 -3.76 -20.45 19.48
CA ILE A 131 -2.38 -20.08 19.83
C ILE A 131 -2.35 -18.61 20.26
N ASP A 132 -1.33 -18.21 21.01
CA ASP A 132 -1.06 -16.80 21.31
C ASP A 132 -0.26 -16.11 20.18
N PHE A 133 -0.18 -14.78 20.24
CA PHE A 133 0.52 -13.99 19.23
C PHE A 133 2.03 -14.25 19.22
N ASP A 134 2.64 -14.52 20.38
CA ASP A 134 4.09 -14.78 20.47
C ASP A 134 4.45 -16.08 19.74
N SER A 135 3.68 -17.14 19.96
CA SER A 135 3.83 -18.44 19.29
C SER A 135 3.59 -18.34 17.78
N ALA A 136 2.59 -17.53 17.37
CA ALA A 136 2.33 -17.25 15.97
C ALA A 136 3.52 -16.53 15.30
N ILE A 137 4.06 -15.49 15.94
CA ILE A 137 5.21 -14.73 15.44
C ILE A 137 6.44 -15.64 15.33
N GLU A 138 6.72 -16.48 16.33
CA GLU A 138 7.82 -17.44 16.29
C GLU A 138 7.68 -18.40 15.11
N THR A 139 6.46 -18.93 14.90
CA THR A 139 6.17 -19.86 13.79
C THR A 139 6.33 -19.19 12.43
N ILE A 140 5.80 -17.97 12.26
CA ILE A 140 5.95 -17.18 11.03
C ILE A 140 7.44 -16.93 10.75
N SER A 141 8.21 -16.55 11.77
CA SER A 141 9.64 -16.29 11.62
C SER A 141 10.41 -17.56 11.23
N GLN A 142 10.15 -18.68 11.89
CA GLN A 142 10.84 -19.94 11.62
C GLN A 142 10.51 -20.45 10.21
N GLN A 143 9.22 -20.64 9.90
CA GLN A 143 8.81 -21.19 8.60
C GLN A 143 9.11 -20.22 7.46
N GLY A 144 8.99 -18.92 7.68
CA GLY A 144 9.39 -17.91 6.71
C GLY A 144 10.87 -18.03 6.35
N GLN A 145 11.74 -18.23 7.34
CA GLN A 145 13.17 -18.45 7.11
C GLN A 145 13.44 -19.75 6.33
N GLU A 146 12.77 -20.84 6.67
CA GLU A 146 12.87 -22.11 5.95
C GLU A 146 12.46 -21.97 4.47
N ILE A 147 11.39 -21.21 4.20
CA ILE A 147 10.94 -20.88 2.84
C ILE A 147 12.01 -20.08 2.09
N PHE A 148 12.61 -19.06 2.71
CA PHE A 148 13.68 -18.29 2.07
C PHE A 148 14.91 -19.13 1.74
N ASP A 149 15.34 -19.99 2.67
CA ASP A 149 16.53 -20.81 2.49
C ASP A 149 16.33 -21.85 1.38
N ALA A 150 15.15 -22.46 1.28
CA ALA A 150 14.82 -23.39 0.21
C ALA A 150 14.83 -22.73 -1.19
N ASN A 151 14.47 -21.45 -1.28
CA ASN A 151 14.39 -20.71 -2.54
C ASN A 151 15.68 -19.94 -2.90
N ARG A 152 16.69 -19.89 -2.01
CA ARG A 152 18.03 -19.32 -2.29
C ARG A 152 18.97 -20.29 -3.02
N MET A 153 18.64 -21.57 -3.06
CA MET A 153 19.47 -22.63 -3.65
C MET A 153 19.11 -23.00 -5.10
N GLY A 154 18.26 -22.22 -5.78
CA GLY A 154 17.90 -22.37 -7.19
C GLY A 154 18.38 -21.19 -8.03
#